data_AF-A0A2P7NT55-F1
#
_entry.id   AF-A0A2P7NT55-F1
#
_cell.length_a   1.000
_cell.length_b   1.000
_cell.length_c   1.000
_cell.angle_alpha   90.00
_cell.angle_beta   90.00
_cell.angle_gamma   90.00
#
_symmetry.space_group_name_H-M   'P 1'
#
loop_
_entity.id
_entity.type
_entity.pdbx_description
1 polymer ?
#
loop_
_entity_poly.entity_id
_entity_poly.type
_entity_poly.pdbx_seq_one_letter_code
_entity_poly.pdbx_strand_id
1 'polypeptide(L)'
;MDENKPLIDVDDAAILEKFRCLLNKYQTQGKITPAISSLTPTARAQNVDKALSVDASTIPLLREVVVLHPSVIQPQPARLTPIQRILDAALKDANIEMDILNKKALANALEARMSNQIK
;
A
#
# COMPACT_ATOMS: atom_id res chain seq x y z
N MET A 1 30.15 33.54 -25.44
CA MET A 1 28.71 33.45 -25.73
C MET A 1 28.14 32.62 -24.60
N ASP A 2 27.37 33.24 -23.70
CA ASP A 2 26.81 32.61 -22.50
C ASP A 2 25.42 32.08 -22.82
N GLU A 3 25.31 30.77 -23.02
CA GLU A 3 24.07 30.05 -23.31
C GLU A 3 23.56 29.22 -22.13
N ASN A 4 23.67 29.79 -20.93
CA ASN A 4 23.00 29.28 -19.72
C ASN A 4 21.80 30.17 -19.37
N LYS A 5 20.77 30.18 -20.22
CA LYS A 5 19.44 30.65 -19.83
C LYS A 5 18.58 29.42 -19.58
N PRO A 6 18.12 29.15 -18.35
CA PRO A 6 17.15 28.10 -18.14
C PRO A 6 15.88 28.56 -18.87
N LEU A 7 15.63 27.93 -20.01
CA LEU A 7 14.35 27.98 -20.68
C LEU A 7 13.40 27.22 -19.75
N ILE A 8 12.92 27.90 -18.71
CA ILE A 8 11.80 27.40 -17.91
C ILE A 8 10.67 27.33 -18.90
N ASP A 9 10.40 26.12 -19.38
CA ASP A 9 9.30 25.86 -20.28
C ASP A 9 8.04 26.35 -19.57
N VAL A 10 7.17 27.05 -20.30
CA VAL A 10 5.94 27.60 -19.71
C VAL A 10 5.12 26.47 -19.07
N ASP A 11 5.28 25.25 -19.59
CA ASP A 11 4.73 24.03 -19.05
C ASP A 11 5.32 23.65 -17.68
N ASP A 12 6.62 23.83 -17.45
CA ASP A 12 7.25 23.58 -16.15
C ASP A 12 6.73 24.54 -15.07
N ALA A 13 6.53 25.81 -15.43
CA ALA A 13 5.95 26.80 -14.52
C ALA A 13 4.50 26.42 -14.14
N ALA A 14 3.70 25.97 -15.12
CA ALA A 14 2.33 25.49 -14.89
C ALA A 14 2.29 24.21 -14.05
N ILE A 15 3.23 23.29 -14.25
CA ILE A 15 3.36 22.06 -13.44
C ILE A 15 3.69 22.41 -11.99
N LEU A 16 4.65 23.31 -11.77
CA LEU A 16 5.03 23.76 -10.42
C LEU A 16 3.88 24.46 -9.70
N GLU A 17 3.06 25.23 -10.42
CA GLU A 17 1.86 25.87 -9.87
C GLU A 17 0.81 24.82 -9.45
N LYS A 18 0.52 23.84 -10.32
CA LYS A 18 -0.39 22.73 -9.99
C LYS A 18 0.09 21.95 -8.77
N PHE A 19 1.40 21.70 -8.66
CA PHE A 19 1.99 21.01 -7.52
C PHE A 19 1.83 21.81 -6.21
N ARG A 20 2.07 23.13 -6.24
CA ARG A 20 1.85 24.02 -5.08
C ARG A 20 0.39 24.05 -4.66
N CYS A 21 -0.54 24.12 -5.61
CA CYS A 21 -1.98 24.03 -5.34
C CYS A 21 -2.36 22.70 -4.67
N LEU A 22 -1.78 21.59 -5.14
CA LEU A 22 -2.02 20.27 -4.57
C LEU A 22 -1.51 20.18 -3.12
N LEU A 23 -0.27 20.61 -2.87
CA LEU A 23 0.30 20.66 -1.52
C LEU A 23 -0.57 21.49 -0.56
N ASN A 24 -0.99 22.69 -0.98
CA ASN A 24 -1.82 23.55 -0.15
C ASN A 24 -3.19 22.92 0.18
N LYS A 25 -3.80 22.23 -0.81
CA LYS A 25 -5.08 21.53 -0.62
C LYS A 25 -4.99 20.44 0.45
N TYR A 26 -3.88 19.69 0.49
CA TYR A 26 -3.74 18.57 1.44
C TYR A 26 -3.07 18.98 2.76
N GLN A 27 -2.26 20.04 2.77
CA GLN A 27 -1.65 20.58 3.99
C GLN A 27 -2.70 21.21 4.92
N THR A 28 -3.75 21.80 4.37
CA THR A 28 -4.88 22.33 5.16
C THR A 28 -5.86 21.25 5.62
N GLN A 29 -5.96 20.13 4.89
CA GLN A 29 -6.70 18.93 5.32
C GLN A 29 -5.98 18.14 6.44
N GLY A 30 -4.69 18.42 6.66
CA GLY A 30 -3.85 17.82 7.70
C GLY A 30 -4.11 18.32 9.13
N LYS A 31 -5.03 19.28 9.36
CA LYS A 31 -5.65 19.45 10.69
C LYS A 31 -6.73 18.40 10.90
N ILE A 32 -6.36 17.14 10.71
CA ILE A 32 -7.01 16.00 11.34
C ILE A 32 -6.73 16.13 12.84
N THR A 33 -7.67 16.77 13.54
CA THR A 33 -7.98 16.40 14.93
C THR A 33 -7.96 14.86 15.01
N PRO A 34 -7.37 14.23 16.03
CA PRO A 34 -7.44 12.79 16.18
C PRO A 34 -8.88 12.43 16.60
N ALA A 35 -9.79 12.45 15.65
CA ALA A 35 -11.15 11.95 15.77
C ALA A 35 -11.14 10.51 15.24
N ILE A 36 -10.87 9.60 16.18
CA ILE A 36 -11.35 8.23 16.11
C ILE A 36 -12.89 8.30 16.00
N SER A 37 -13.50 7.36 15.27
CA SER A 37 -14.94 7.20 14.99
C SER A 37 -15.42 7.96 13.75
N SER A 38 -16.11 7.37 12.78
CA SER A 38 -16.97 6.20 12.81
C SER A 38 -17.14 5.72 11.37
N LEU A 39 -16.71 4.48 11.08
CA LEU A 39 -17.28 3.74 9.96
C LEU A 39 -18.58 3.16 10.49
N THR A 40 -19.70 3.63 9.96
CA THR A 40 -21.03 3.06 10.16
C THR A 40 -21.11 1.67 9.51
N PRO A 41 -21.58 0.65 10.26
CA PRO A 41 -22.46 -0.35 9.68
C PRO A 41 -23.81 -0.26 10.38
N THR A 42 -24.82 0.01 9.57
CA THR A 42 -26.24 -0.07 9.92
C THR A 42 -26.56 -1.45 10.50
N ALA A 43 -26.81 -1.53 11.80
CA ALA A 43 -27.47 -2.68 12.41
C ALA A 43 -28.43 -2.18 13.47
N ARG A 44 -29.71 -2.22 13.12
CA ARG A 44 -30.86 -1.94 13.98
C ARG A 44 -30.87 -2.94 15.13
N ALA A 45 -30.53 -2.52 16.34
CA ALA A 45 -30.83 -3.23 17.57
C ALA A 45 -31.80 -2.38 18.40
N GLN A 46 -33.09 -2.65 18.23
CA GLN A 46 -34.06 -2.37 19.28
C GLN A 46 -33.70 -3.29 20.45
N ASN A 47 -33.41 -2.78 21.65
CA ASN A 47 -34.24 -3.01 22.83
C ASN A 47 -33.66 -2.46 24.15
N VAL A 48 -34.60 -1.97 24.97
CA VAL A 48 -34.59 -1.73 26.42
C VAL A 48 -33.74 -0.59 26.96
N ASP A 49 -34.40 0.57 27.04
CA ASP A 49 -34.24 1.51 28.14
C ASP A 49 -34.38 0.79 29.48
N LYS A 50 -33.26 0.51 30.13
CA LYS A 50 -33.22 0.35 31.58
C LYS A 50 -32.16 1.32 32.09
N ALA A 51 -32.61 2.54 32.34
CA ALA A 51 -31.87 3.56 33.07
C ALA A 51 -31.54 3.02 34.47
N LEU A 52 -30.43 2.29 34.59
CA LEU A 52 -29.74 2.07 35.85
C LEU A 52 -28.97 3.35 36.11
N SER A 53 -29.40 4.07 37.16
CA SER A 53 -28.66 5.17 37.77
C SER A 53 -27.25 4.68 38.12
N VAL A 54 -26.28 4.98 37.24
CA VAL A 54 -24.87 4.71 37.47
C VAL A 54 -24.31 5.90 38.22
N ASP A 55 -23.85 5.62 39.45
CA ASP A 55 -23.11 6.54 40.30
C ASP A 55 -21.94 7.17 39.52
N ALA A 56 -21.81 8.50 39.56
CA ALA A 56 -20.94 9.27 38.67
C ALA A 56 -19.42 9.05 38.92
N SER A 57 -19.06 8.22 39.90
CA SER A 57 -17.66 7.92 40.24
C SER A 57 -17.11 6.64 39.58
N THR A 58 -17.92 5.89 38.83
CA THR A 58 -17.49 4.60 38.28
C THR A 58 -17.41 4.66 36.75
N ILE A 59 -16.18 4.75 36.22
CA ILE A 59 -15.93 4.66 34.78
C ILE A 59 -16.37 3.27 34.30
N PRO A 60 -17.32 3.15 33.34
CA PRO A 60 -17.69 1.88 32.77
C PRO A 60 -16.50 1.30 32.01
N LEU A 61 -15.99 0.16 32.47
CA LEU A 61 -14.93 -0.57 31.76
C LEU A 61 -15.58 -1.46 30.70
N LEU A 62 -15.15 -1.34 29.44
CA LEU A 62 -15.52 -2.26 28.38
C LEU A 62 -14.99 -3.66 28.72
N ARG A 63 -15.91 -4.58 29.07
CA ARG A 63 -15.60 -5.97 29.42
C ARG A 63 -15.82 -6.96 28.29
N GLU A 64 -16.26 -6.49 27.12
CA GLU A 64 -16.52 -7.38 25.98
C GLU A 64 -15.23 -7.72 25.24
N VAL A 65 -14.93 -9.01 25.20
CA VAL A 65 -13.85 -9.58 24.40
C VAL A 65 -14.30 -9.55 22.95
N VAL A 66 -13.62 -8.76 22.11
CA VAL A 66 -13.83 -8.74 20.66
C VAL A 66 -13.22 -10.01 20.08
N VAL A 67 -14.04 -11.04 19.86
CA VAL A 67 -13.63 -12.26 19.14
C VAL A 67 -13.64 -11.95 17.65
N LEU A 68 -12.47 -11.64 17.09
CA LEU A 68 -12.31 -11.56 15.65
C LEU A 68 -12.40 -12.97 15.07
N HIS A 69 -13.39 -13.20 14.19
CA HIS A 69 -13.44 -14.45 13.45
C HIS A 69 -12.17 -14.52 12.58
N PRO A 70 -11.38 -15.61 12.64
CA PRO A 70 -10.26 -15.77 11.75
C PRO A 70 -10.81 -15.67 10.32
N SER A 71 -10.37 -14.64 9.60
CA SER A 71 -10.68 -14.52 8.19
C SER A 71 -9.95 -15.66 7.50
N VAL A 72 -10.66 -16.41 6.65
CA VAL A 72 -10.03 -17.41 5.78
C VAL A 72 -9.20 -16.63 4.77
N ILE A 73 -7.94 -16.35 5.11
CA ILE A 73 -7.00 -15.73 4.19
C ILE A 73 -6.70 -16.79 3.14
N GLN A 74 -7.19 -16.58 1.92
CA GLN A 74 -6.80 -17.43 0.80
C GLN A 74 -5.27 -17.39 0.68
N PRO A 75 -4.61 -18.55 0.54
CA PRO A 75 -3.17 -18.60 0.31
C PRO A 75 -2.83 -17.73 -0.89
N GLN A 76 -1.90 -16.80 -0.71
CA GLN A 76 -1.45 -15.98 -1.81
C GLN A 76 -0.84 -16.89 -2.89
N PRO A 77 -1.24 -16.76 -4.16
CA PRO A 77 -0.66 -17.56 -5.23
C PRO A 77 0.86 -17.37 -5.26
N ALA A 78 1.57 -18.45 -5.58
CA ALA A 78 3.02 -18.47 -5.62
C ALA A 78 3.53 -17.34 -6.54
N ARG A 79 4.21 -16.37 -5.95
CA ARG A 79 4.80 -15.25 -6.69
C ARG A 79 6.04 -15.76 -7.40
N LEU A 80 6.23 -15.33 -8.65
CA LEU A 80 7.51 -15.53 -9.35
C LEU A 80 8.64 -14.94 -8.53
N THR A 81 9.77 -15.64 -8.53
CA THR A 81 10.97 -15.20 -7.82
C THR A 81 11.51 -13.90 -8.43
N PRO A 82 12.28 -13.10 -7.67
CA PRO A 82 12.86 -11.86 -8.20
C PRO A 82 13.70 -12.08 -9.46
N ILE A 83 14.49 -13.16 -9.51
CA ILE A 83 15.33 -13.49 -10.67
C ILE A 83 14.48 -13.81 -11.88
N GLN A 84 13.41 -14.58 -11.72
CA GLN A 84 12.52 -14.92 -12.83
C GLN A 84 11.88 -13.67 -13.43
N ARG A 85 11.46 -12.70 -12.60
CA ARG A 85 10.91 -11.42 -13.07
C ARG A 85 11.92 -10.58 -13.84
N ILE A 86 13.16 -10.50 -13.35
CA ILE A 86 14.23 -9.75 -14.03
C ILE A 86 14.55 -10.40 -15.38
N LEU A 87 14.65 -11.72 -15.42
CA LEU A 87 14.88 -12.47 -16.65
C LEU A 87 13.72 -12.25 -17.65
N ASP A 88 12.47 -12.29 -17.19
CA ASP A 88 11.30 -12.04 -18.03
C ASP A 88 11.31 -10.64 -18.65
N ALA A 89 11.66 -9.62 -17.85
CA ALA A 89 11.81 -8.26 -18.33
C ALA A 89 12.95 -8.15 -19.37
N ALA A 90 14.12 -8.71 -19.06
CA ALA A 90 15.28 -8.66 -19.95
C ALA A 90 15.04 -9.37 -21.30
N LEU A 91 14.36 -10.52 -21.30
CA LEU A 91 14.00 -11.23 -22.52
C LEU A 91 13.00 -10.45 -23.37
N LYS A 92 12.03 -9.80 -22.70
CA LYS A 92 11.06 -8.93 -23.36
C LYS A 92 11.75 -7.70 -23.98
N ASP A 93 12.65 -7.07 -23.24
CA ASP A 93 13.39 -5.90 -23.69
C ASP A 93 14.34 -6.23 -24.85
N ALA A 94 14.96 -7.43 -24.83
CA ALA A 94 15.80 -7.93 -25.91
C ALA A 94 15.00 -8.51 -27.09
N ASN A 95 13.66 -8.58 -26.97
CA ASN A 95 12.76 -9.20 -27.94
C ASN A 95 13.14 -10.65 -28.31
N ILE A 96 13.63 -11.40 -27.31
CA ILE A 96 14.03 -12.81 -27.43
C ILE A 96 12.89 -13.69 -26.95
N GLU A 97 12.39 -14.54 -27.83
CA GLU A 97 11.43 -15.58 -27.47
C GLU A 97 12.17 -16.79 -26.88
N MET A 98 11.78 -17.20 -25.69
CA MET A 98 12.32 -18.38 -25.02
C MET A 98 11.20 -19.20 -24.39
N ASP A 99 11.27 -20.51 -24.60
CA ASP A 99 10.31 -21.47 -24.03
C ASP A 99 10.24 -21.39 -22.49
N ILE A 100 9.06 -21.67 -21.95
CA ILE A 100 8.75 -21.57 -20.52
C ILE A 100 9.66 -22.51 -19.69
N LEU A 101 9.97 -23.70 -20.21
CA LEU A 101 10.83 -24.65 -19.51
C LEU A 101 12.28 -24.15 -19.45
N ASN A 102 12.80 -23.67 -20.58
CA ASN A 102 14.16 -23.13 -20.67
C ASN A 102 14.32 -21.87 -19.81
N LYS A 103 13.31 -21.01 -19.83
CA LYS A 103 13.22 -19.82 -18.98
C LYS A 103 13.25 -20.15 -17.50
N LYS A 104 12.48 -21.15 -17.06
CA LYS A 104 12.48 -21.62 -15.68
C LYS A 104 13.82 -22.25 -15.29
N ALA A 105 14.39 -23.08 -16.17
CA ALA A 105 15.70 -23.70 -15.94
C ALA A 105 16.81 -22.65 -15.78
N LEU A 106 16.80 -21.63 -16.64
CA LEU A 106 17.76 -20.52 -16.59
C LEU A 106 17.60 -19.70 -15.31
N ALA A 107 16.37 -19.34 -14.92
CA ALA A 107 16.11 -18.62 -13.67
C ALA A 107 16.62 -19.40 -12.44
N ASN A 108 16.34 -20.71 -12.38
CA ASN A 108 16.81 -21.58 -11.29
C ASN A 108 18.34 -21.69 -11.25
N ALA A 109 18.99 -21.81 -12.41
CA ALA A 109 20.44 -21.87 -12.49
C ALA A 109 21.10 -20.56 -12.02
N LEU A 110 20.49 -19.41 -12.35
CA LEU A 110 20.94 -18.10 -11.87
C LEU A 110 20.77 -17.96 -10.35
N GLU A 111 19.65 -18.42 -9.79
CA GLU A 111 19.42 -18.41 -8.34
C GLU A 111 20.43 -19.26 -7.58
N ALA A 112 20.70 -20.48 -8.06
CA ALA A 112 21.69 -21.36 -7.47
C ALA A 112 23.09 -20.73 -7.54
N ARG A 113 23.45 -20.10 -8.66
CA ARG A 113 24.73 -19.43 -8.81
C ARG A 113 24.89 -18.24 -7.86
N MET A 114 23.87 -17.40 -7.73
CA MET A 114 23.92 -16.23 -6.81
C MET A 114 24.03 -16.67 -5.35
N SER A 115 23.31 -17.72 -4.97
CA SER A 115 23.37 -18.27 -3.60
C SER A 115 24.75 -18.82 -3.26
N ASN A 116 25.48 -19.36 -4.24
CA ASN A 116 26.84 -19.88 -4.07
C ASN A 116 27.92 -18.78 -4.01
N GLN A 117 27.64 -17.55 -4.45
CA GLN A 117 28.60 -16.44 -4.42
C GLN A 117 28.55 -15.59 -3.14
N ILE A 118 27.60 -15.84 -2.25
CA ILE A 118 27.44 -15.11 -0.97
C ILE A 118 28.14 -15.86 0.18
N LYS A 119 28.91 -16.91 -0.11
CA LYS A 119 29.77 -17.65 0.83
C LYS A 119 31.23 -17.23 0.68
#